data_AF-A0A8H4R1X8-F1
#
_entry.id   AF-A0A8H4R1X8-F1
#
_cell.length_a   1.000
_cell.length_b   1.000
_cell.length_c   1.000
_cell.angle_alpha   90.00
_cell.angle_beta   90.00
_cell.angle_gamma   90.00
#
_symmetry.space_group_name_H-M   'P 1'
#
loop_
_entity.id
_entity.type
_entity.pdbx_description
1 polymer ?
#
loop_
_entity_poly.entity_id
_entity_poly.type
_entity_poly.pdbx_seq_one_letter_code
_entity_poly.pdbx_strand_id
1 'polypeptide(L)'
;MSEKEIRLSIFGDSGSGKTTLCNWLDGKQFVGPGNSGTFRMKCRETIDASAFMHDTDMVLLTFPIEINSDMVSTLTVIENWRKLIEDRYWEHRKKFIFIGTKRDMFPEERSAENLYIWSLPGNILLSSGIKCIFLSAISGFGLQELCSYVAKQACPYKESTMSTRLRTVLYHTRSALFDFLARIFALPVPPDVNRDTPDTIEILTDEDAFQLFKLPEAIAHNQHLAQYWRSFGGIKALQAPAWKIAPTLIAKHISPFERDNTLFIRSHTNIPVPQPRCLHLNQVYVSEFVPGRMLLACWDSLSWFTQFRVACTLRNYVKIMRSLTRDIPGSVNGGHIYGQIFEMPPLCNGPFRTAEIFQNWFEYLTHVG
;
A
#
# COMPACT_ATOMS: atom_id res chain seq x y z
N MET A 1 -12.89 29.82 -23.84
CA MET A 1 -12.11 29.26 -22.72
C MET A 1 -10.70 29.84 -22.83
N SER A 2 -10.14 30.42 -21.77
CA SER A 2 -8.77 30.93 -21.80
C SER A 2 -7.78 29.77 -21.83
N GLU A 3 -6.91 29.74 -22.83
CA GLU A 3 -5.78 28.82 -22.90
C GLU A 3 -4.82 29.09 -21.73
N LYS A 4 -4.40 28.03 -21.02
CA LYS A 4 -3.43 28.14 -19.91
C LYS A 4 -2.08 27.60 -20.34
N GLU A 5 -1.02 28.34 -20.07
CA GLU A 5 0.36 27.89 -20.30
C GLU A 5 0.87 27.09 -19.09
N ILE A 6 1.52 25.96 -19.32
CA ILE A 6 2.24 25.16 -18.31
C ILE A 6 3.72 25.11 -18.70
N ARG A 7 4.60 25.56 -17.82
CA ARG A 7 6.04 25.66 -18.04
C ARG A 7 6.76 24.43 -17.51
N LEU A 8 7.49 23.74 -18.38
CA LEU A 8 8.19 22.51 -18.08
C LEU A 8 9.71 22.72 -18.21
N SER A 9 10.47 22.39 -17.17
CA SER A 9 11.92 22.24 -17.27
C SER A 9 12.24 20.77 -17.51
N ILE A 10 12.97 20.47 -18.59
CA ILE A 10 13.39 19.11 -18.90
C ILE A 10 14.89 18.99 -18.68
N PHE A 11 15.29 18.02 -17.87
CA PHE A 11 16.66 17.77 -17.49
C PHE A 11 16.99 16.30 -17.65
N GLY A 12 18.22 16.01 -18.07
CA GLY A 12 18.74 14.66 -18.20
C GLY A 12 20.09 14.67 -18.91
N ASP A 13 20.82 13.57 -18.79
CA ASP A 13 22.15 13.45 -19.37
C ASP A 13 22.12 13.43 -20.90
N SER A 14 23.29 13.43 -21.53
CA SER A 14 23.40 13.21 -22.98
C SER A 14 22.79 11.85 -23.34
N GLY A 15 22.04 11.77 -24.44
CA GLY A 15 21.42 10.52 -24.88
C GLY A 15 20.15 10.10 -24.14
N SER A 16 19.72 10.84 -23.10
CA SER A 16 18.48 10.59 -22.35
C SER A 16 17.19 10.86 -23.12
N GLY A 17 17.26 11.42 -24.34
CA GLY A 17 16.08 11.79 -25.14
C GLY A 17 15.41 13.09 -24.72
N LYS A 18 15.99 13.88 -23.80
CA LYS A 18 15.43 15.17 -23.34
C LYS A 18 15.05 16.13 -24.47
N THR A 19 15.90 16.28 -25.50
CA THR A 19 15.69 17.21 -26.61
C THR A 19 14.52 16.78 -27.49
N THR A 20 14.44 15.48 -27.80
CA THR A 20 13.32 14.93 -28.56
C THR A 20 12.01 15.11 -27.80
N LEU A 21 12.01 14.86 -26.49
CA LEU A 21 10.83 15.06 -25.64
C LEU A 21 10.45 16.55 -25.54
N CYS A 22 11.43 17.45 -25.38
CA CYS A 22 11.23 18.89 -25.33
C CYS A 22 10.57 19.40 -26.61
N ASN A 23 11.13 19.05 -27.77
CA ASN A 23 10.58 19.43 -29.06
C ASN A 23 9.19 18.85 -29.31
N TRP A 24 8.92 17.65 -28.79
CA TRP A 24 7.60 17.04 -28.93
C TRP A 24 6.55 17.79 -28.11
N LEU A 25 6.87 18.16 -26.87
CA LEU A 25 5.94 18.80 -25.93
C LEU A 25 5.78 20.31 -26.18
N ASP A 26 6.83 20.99 -26.62
CA ASP A 26 6.82 22.46 -26.74
C ASP A 26 5.75 22.95 -27.73
N GLY A 27 4.95 23.91 -27.28
CA GLY A 27 3.82 24.46 -28.03
C GLY A 27 2.63 23.52 -28.20
N LYS A 28 2.68 22.26 -27.74
CA LYS A 28 1.55 21.34 -27.87
C LYS A 28 0.37 21.80 -27.02
N GLN A 29 -0.80 21.74 -27.65
CA GLN A 29 -2.07 21.91 -26.96
C GLN A 29 -2.61 20.57 -26.49
N PHE A 30 -3.08 20.53 -25.25
CA PHE A 30 -3.70 19.37 -24.66
C PHE A 30 -5.03 19.75 -24.01
N VAL A 31 -6.07 18.95 -24.24
CA VAL A 31 -7.35 19.11 -23.54
C VAL A 31 -7.23 18.36 -22.23
N GLY A 32 -7.20 19.07 -21.11
CA GLY A 32 -7.09 18.41 -19.82
C GLY A 32 -8.31 17.55 -19.50
N PRO A 33 -8.16 16.57 -18.59
CA PRO A 33 -9.25 15.70 -18.20
C PRO A 33 -10.42 16.49 -17.61
N GLY A 34 -11.66 16.06 -17.88
CA GLY A 34 -12.87 16.58 -17.25
C GLY A 34 -13.27 18.01 -17.64
N ASN A 35 -13.06 18.42 -18.90
CA ASN A 35 -13.34 19.77 -19.41
C ASN A 35 -12.58 20.87 -18.67
N SER A 36 -11.38 20.57 -18.16
CA SER A 36 -10.54 21.52 -17.42
C SER A 36 -9.94 22.64 -18.27
N GLY A 37 -10.20 22.62 -19.58
CA GLY A 37 -9.74 23.60 -20.56
C GLY A 37 -8.63 23.05 -21.45
N THR A 38 -8.14 23.91 -22.34
CA THR A 38 -6.98 23.62 -23.19
C THR A 38 -5.73 24.21 -22.55
N PHE A 39 -4.68 23.42 -22.50
CA PHE A 39 -3.38 23.76 -21.94
C PHE A 39 -2.35 23.80 -23.06
N ARG A 40 -1.46 24.79 -23.03
CA ARG A 40 -0.26 24.85 -23.88
C ARG A 40 0.96 24.54 -23.05
N MET A 41 1.77 23.59 -23.49
CA MET A 41 3.04 23.32 -22.83
C MET A 41 4.13 24.23 -23.39
N LYS A 42 4.93 24.80 -22.51
CA LYS A 42 6.13 25.56 -22.85
C LYS A 42 7.33 24.89 -22.21
N CYS A 43 8.19 24.32 -23.02
CA CYS A 43 9.27 23.48 -22.54
C CYS A 43 10.61 24.20 -22.65
N ARG A 44 11.47 23.98 -21.66
CA ARG A 44 12.84 24.47 -21.66
C ARG A 44 13.79 23.36 -21.23
N GLU A 45 14.77 23.06 -22.07
CA GLU A 45 15.90 22.24 -21.64
C GLU A 45 16.74 22.99 -20.61
N THR A 46 17.06 22.30 -19.53
CA THR A 46 17.90 22.82 -18.46
C THR A 46 19.16 21.98 -18.36
N ILE A 47 20.31 22.65 -18.22
CA ILE A 47 21.63 22.01 -18.08
C ILE A 47 22.09 22.00 -16.62
N ASP A 48 21.50 22.85 -15.77
CA ASP A 48 21.86 23.00 -14.37
C ASP A 48 20.67 22.76 -13.44
N ALA A 49 20.86 21.86 -12.47
CA ALA A 49 19.90 21.57 -11.42
C ALA A 49 19.52 22.77 -10.55
N SER A 50 20.35 23.82 -10.49
CA SER A 50 20.04 25.06 -9.78
C SER A 50 18.85 25.81 -10.40
N ALA A 51 18.59 25.60 -11.69
CA ALA A 51 17.54 26.30 -12.44
C ALA A 51 16.19 25.55 -12.47
N PHE A 52 16.09 24.38 -11.81
CA PHE A 52 14.87 23.54 -11.83
C PHE A 52 13.60 24.29 -11.43
N MET A 53 13.70 25.17 -10.45
CA MET A 53 12.54 25.82 -9.83
C MET A 53 12.29 27.24 -10.35
N HIS A 54 13.18 27.77 -11.19
CA HIS A 54 13.09 29.14 -11.66
C HIS A 54 12.07 29.24 -12.79
N ASP A 55 10.90 29.80 -12.49
CA ASP A 55 9.82 30.07 -13.45
C ASP A 55 9.19 28.81 -14.07
N THR A 56 9.24 27.70 -13.32
CA THR A 56 8.80 26.38 -13.80
C THR A 56 7.68 25.80 -12.95
N ASP A 57 6.69 25.22 -13.62
CA ASP A 57 5.55 24.57 -12.96
C ASP A 57 5.87 23.10 -12.63
N MET A 58 6.61 22.41 -13.52
CA MET A 58 7.01 21.00 -13.40
C MET A 58 8.42 20.73 -13.96
N VAL A 59 9.14 19.79 -13.35
CA VAL A 59 10.49 19.35 -13.75
C VAL A 59 10.44 17.89 -14.20
N LEU A 60 10.86 17.63 -15.44
CA LEU A 60 10.94 16.29 -16.02
C LEU A 60 12.40 15.82 -16.00
N LEU A 61 12.67 14.73 -15.29
CA LEU A 61 13.99 14.13 -15.15
C LEU A 61 14.09 12.89 -16.04
N THR A 62 14.72 13.03 -17.20
CA THR A 62 14.74 12.02 -18.26
C THR A 62 15.95 11.12 -18.18
N PHE A 63 15.76 9.81 -18.21
CA PHE A 63 16.81 8.80 -18.34
C PHE A 63 16.44 7.80 -19.45
N PRO A 64 17.41 7.24 -20.20
CA PRO A 64 17.12 6.23 -21.20
C PRO A 64 16.79 4.90 -20.51
N ILE A 65 15.79 4.16 -21.02
CA ILE A 65 15.55 2.79 -20.60
C ILE A 65 16.49 1.89 -21.39
N GLU A 66 17.49 1.31 -20.72
CA GLU A 66 18.49 0.43 -21.34
C GLU A 66 18.43 -0.97 -20.70
N ILE A 67 18.38 -2.03 -21.54
CA ILE A 67 18.24 -3.44 -21.11
C ILE A 67 19.61 -4.09 -20.85
N ASN A 68 20.67 -3.53 -21.42
CA ASN A 68 21.99 -4.15 -21.41
C ASN A 68 22.75 -3.87 -20.09
N SER A 69 24.00 -4.34 -20.02
CA SER A 69 24.93 -4.34 -18.87
C SER A 69 25.10 -3.01 -18.11
N ASP A 70 24.52 -1.91 -18.58
CA ASP A 70 24.59 -0.59 -17.96
C ASP A 70 23.31 -0.18 -17.19
N MET A 71 22.47 -1.16 -16.80
CA MET A 71 21.38 -0.92 -15.83
C MET A 71 21.88 -0.23 -14.56
N VAL A 72 23.13 -0.51 -14.16
CA VAL A 72 23.82 0.14 -13.04
C VAL A 72 23.92 1.66 -13.25
N SER A 73 24.24 2.13 -14.46
CA SER A 73 24.28 3.56 -14.78
C SER A 73 22.90 4.20 -14.65
N THR A 74 21.87 3.58 -15.22
CA THR A 74 20.49 4.11 -15.11
C THR A 74 20.04 4.24 -13.66
N LEU A 75 20.28 3.21 -12.83
CA LEU A 75 19.96 3.23 -11.41
C LEU A 75 20.79 4.27 -10.65
N THR A 76 22.05 4.44 -11.00
CA THR A 76 22.92 5.45 -10.40
C THR A 76 22.41 6.85 -10.68
N VAL A 77 21.98 7.12 -11.92
CA VAL A 77 21.39 8.41 -12.32
C VAL A 77 20.10 8.69 -11.54
N ILE A 78 19.20 7.69 -11.47
CA ILE A 78 17.94 7.81 -10.71
C ILE A 78 18.22 8.08 -9.23
N GLU A 79 19.15 7.34 -8.64
CA GLU A 79 19.53 7.47 -7.23
C GLU A 79 20.16 8.83 -6.92
N ASN A 80 20.99 9.35 -7.82
CA ASN A 80 21.58 10.68 -7.69
C ASN A 80 20.50 11.77 -7.72
N TRP A 81 19.52 11.67 -8.62
CA TRP A 81 18.39 12.60 -8.64
C TRP A 81 17.49 12.46 -7.43
N ARG A 82 17.25 11.23 -6.95
CA ARG A 82 16.50 10.98 -5.73
C ARG A 82 17.13 11.69 -4.54
N LYS A 83 18.43 11.48 -4.32
CA LYS A 83 19.19 12.16 -3.26
C LYS A 83 19.13 13.68 -3.39
N LEU A 84 19.34 14.20 -4.60
CA LEU A 84 19.26 15.65 -4.85
C LEU A 84 17.89 16.23 -4.46
N ILE A 85 16.80 15.55 -4.81
CA ILE A 85 15.45 16.02 -4.49
C ILE A 85 15.18 15.89 -3.00
N GLU A 86 15.59 14.80 -2.37
CA GLU A 86 15.48 14.60 -0.92
C GLU A 86 16.22 15.67 -0.13
N ASP A 87 17.44 16.00 -0.54
CA ASP A 87 18.30 16.94 0.17
C ASP A 87 17.88 18.40 -0.03
N ARG A 88 17.43 18.77 -1.25
CA ARG A 88 17.26 20.19 -1.64
C ARG A 88 15.84 20.59 -1.98
N TYR A 89 15.00 19.64 -2.41
CA TYR A 89 13.71 19.95 -3.03
C TYR A 89 12.55 19.12 -2.47
N TRP A 90 12.69 18.57 -1.26
CA TRP A 90 11.71 17.63 -0.69
C TRP A 90 10.29 18.19 -0.62
N GLU A 91 10.15 19.46 -0.23
CA GLU A 91 8.86 20.18 -0.17
C GLU A 91 8.26 20.41 -1.57
N HIS A 92 9.07 20.36 -2.61
CA HIS A 92 8.68 20.53 -4.00
C HIS A 92 8.69 19.23 -4.80
N ARG A 93 8.93 18.07 -4.19
CA ARG A 93 9.07 16.76 -4.86
C ARG A 93 7.92 16.43 -5.82
N LYS A 94 6.69 16.93 -5.53
CA LYS A 94 5.50 16.73 -6.39
C LYS A 94 5.58 17.45 -7.74
N LYS A 95 6.50 18.40 -7.89
CA LYS A 95 6.80 19.04 -9.17
C LYS A 95 7.76 18.21 -10.03
N PHE A 96 8.40 17.19 -9.47
CA PHE A 96 9.34 16.35 -10.21
C PHE A 96 8.62 15.13 -10.78
N ILE A 97 9.05 14.71 -11.97
CA ILE A 97 8.59 13.48 -12.62
C ILE A 97 9.80 12.81 -13.23
N PHE A 98 10.03 11.54 -12.89
CA PHE A 98 11.01 10.70 -13.55
C PHE A 98 10.44 10.22 -14.89
N ILE A 99 11.23 10.34 -15.96
CA ILE A 99 10.82 9.97 -17.31
C ILE A 99 11.80 8.95 -17.87
N GLY A 100 11.36 7.69 -17.95
CA GLY A 100 12.09 6.66 -18.68
C GLY A 100 11.79 6.79 -20.18
N THR A 101 12.77 7.24 -20.97
CA THR A 101 12.61 7.41 -22.42
C THR A 101 13.01 6.17 -23.20
N LYS A 102 12.79 6.19 -24.52
CA LYS A 102 13.10 5.08 -25.44
C LYS A 102 12.34 3.79 -25.11
N ARG A 103 11.12 3.91 -24.59
CA ARG A 103 10.28 2.74 -24.25
C ARG A 103 10.07 1.82 -25.46
N ASP A 104 10.07 2.34 -26.68
CA ASP A 104 9.97 1.58 -27.93
C ASP A 104 11.14 0.62 -28.19
N MET A 105 12.31 0.88 -27.59
CA MET A 105 13.46 -0.02 -27.66
C MET A 105 13.31 -1.25 -26.77
N PHE A 106 12.23 -1.33 -25.99
CA PHE A 106 12.01 -2.37 -25.01
C PHE A 106 10.95 -3.38 -25.48
N PRO A 107 11.28 -4.68 -25.55
CA PRO A 107 10.37 -5.71 -26.03
C PRO A 107 9.14 -5.80 -25.12
N GLU A 108 7.96 -6.00 -25.72
CA GLU A 108 6.72 -6.12 -24.94
C GLU A 108 6.68 -7.38 -24.07
N GLU A 109 7.49 -8.39 -24.42
CA GLU A 109 7.57 -9.65 -23.70
C GLU A 109 8.10 -9.48 -22.27
N ARG A 110 7.29 -9.93 -21.31
CA ARG A 110 7.64 -10.00 -19.88
C ARG A 110 8.53 -11.21 -19.62
N SER A 111 9.81 -11.12 -20.00
CA SER A 111 10.82 -12.07 -19.53
C SER A 111 11.17 -11.80 -18.06
N ALA A 112 11.69 -12.81 -17.35
CA ALA A 112 12.12 -12.65 -15.96
C ALA A 112 13.22 -11.56 -15.81
N GLU A 113 14.08 -11.44 -16.81
CA GLU A 113 15.15 -10.42 -16.89
C GLU A 113 14.57 -9.00 -17.00
N ASN A 114 13.39 -8.88 -17.62
CA ASN A 114 12.70 -7.61 -17.88
C ASN A 114 11.78 -7.15 -16.75
N LEU A 115 11.40 -8.05 -15.83
CA LEU A 115 10.48 -7.73 -14.72
C LEU A 115 10.98 -6.58 -13.84
N TYR A 116 12.30 -6.43 -13.71
CA TYR A 116 12.88 -5.33 -12.94
C TYR A 116 12.61 -3.96 -13.58
N ILE A 117 12.76 -3.85 -14.90
CA ILE A 117 12.49 -2.59 -15.62
C ILE A 117 10.99 -2.27 -15.56
N TRP A 118 10.13 -3.27 -15.71
CA TRP A 118 8.68 -3.09 -15.57
C TRP A 118 8.25 -2.66 -14.16
N SER A 119 8.98 -3.09 -13.13
CA SER A 119 8.72 -2.67 -11.75
C SER A 119 9.34 -1.32 -11.39
N LEU A 120 10.33 -0.85 -12.16
CA LEU A 120 11.09 0.36 -11.85
C LEU A 120 10.21 1.60 -11.61
N PRO A 121 9.15 1.89 -12.39
CA PRO A 121 8.31 3.05 -12.11
C PRO A 121 7.65 3.00 -10.73
N GLY A 122 7.23 1.81 -10.31
CA GLY A 122 6.64 1.60 -9.00
C GLY A 122 7.68 1.63 -7.88
N ASN A 123 8.87 1.06 -8.11
CA ASN A 123 10.00 1.13 -7.17
C ASN A 123 10.48 2.57 -6.94
N ILE A 124 10.51 3.41 -7.98
CA ILE A 124 10.84 4.83 -7.86
C ILE A 124 9.75 5.56 -7.08
N LEU A 125 8.48 5.35 -7.43
CA LEU A 125 7.34 5.97 -6.74
C LEU A 125 7.31 5.56 -5.26
N LEU A 126 7.63 4.31 -4.96
CA LEU A 126 7.75 3.76 -3.62
C LEU A 126 8.89 4.42 -2.84
N SER A 127 10.10 4.46 -3.39
CA SER A 127 11.28 4.91 -2.65
C SER A 127 11.34 6.44 -2.48
N SER A 128 10.81 7.20 -3.44
CA SER A 128 10.95 8.66 -3.49
C SER A 128 9.64 9.43 -3.31
N GLY A 129 8.48 8.79 -3.51
CA GLY A 129 7.19 9.48 -3.64
C GLY A 129 7.05 10.29 -4.94
N ILE A 130 7.94 10.09 -5.92
CA ILE A 130 7.98 10.82 -7.19
C ILE A 130 7.46 9.91 -8.30
N LYS A 131 6.53 10.42 -9.12
CA LYS A 131 5.96 9.64 -10.23
C LYS A 131 7.03 9.37 -11.28
N CYS A 132 7.08 8.13 -11.73
CA CYS A 132 7.85 7.72 -12.90
C CYS A 132 6.91 7.31 -14.03
N ILE A 133 7.17 7.79 -15.26
CA ILE A 133 6.42 7.47 -16.47
C ILE A 133 7.40 7.00 -17.53
N PHE A 134 7.10 5.86 -18.17
CA PHE A 134 7.85 5.38 -19.32
C PHE A 134 7.19 5.82 -20.61
N LEU A 135 7.98 6.34 -21.54
CA LEU A 135 7.46 6.87 -22.79
C LEU A 135 8.43 6.67 -23.97
N SER A 136 7.88 6.84 -25.17
CA SER A 136 8.64 6.99 -26.39
C SER A 136 8.14 8.22 -27.14
N ALA A 137 9.03 9.18 -27.35
CA ALA A 137 8.73 10.34 -28.20
C ALA A 137 8.57 9.96 -29.68
N ILE A 138 9.12 8.81 -30.09
CA ILE A 138 9.05 8.30 -31.47
C ILE A 138 7.69 7.64 -31.72
N SER A 139 7.29 6.69 -30.87
CA SER A 139 6.03 5.97 -31.07
C SER A 139 4.81 6.71 -30.51
N GLY A 140 5.01 7.73 -29.67
CA GLY A 140 3.94 8.42 -28.97
C GLY A 140 3.50 7.74 -27.67
N PHE A 141 4.02 6.54 -27.37
CA PHE A 141 3.65 5.78 -26.16
C PHE A 141 3.93 6.60 -24.90
N GLY A 142 2.99 6.60 -23.94
CA GLY A 142 3.13 7.26 -22.64
C GLY A 142 3.01 8.79 -22.65
N LEU A 143 3.03 9.45 -23.82
CA LEU A 143 2.97 10.92 -23.90
C LEU A 143 1.61 11.47 -23.44
N GLN A 144 0.51 10.79 -23.76
CA GLN A 144 -0.82 11.19 -23.29
C GLN A 144 -0.95 11.05 -21.76
N GLU A 145 -0.35 10.01 -21.17
CA GLU A 145 -0.30 9.82 -19.72
C GLU A 145 0.49 10.96 -19.07
N LEU A 146 1.68 11.27 -19.60
CA LEU A 146 2.50 12.40 -19.15
C LEU A 146 1.72 13.72 -19.22
N CYS A 147 1.11 14.03 -20.36
CA CYS A 147 0.36 15.28 -20.54
C CYS A 147 -0.83 15.38 -19.57
N SER A 148 -1.56 14.28 -19.39
CA SER A 148 -2.69 14.22 -18.46
C SER A 148 -2.23 14.42 -17.02
N TYR A 149 -1.13 13.81 -16.63
CA TYR A 149 -0.55 13.95 -15.29
C TYR A 149 -0.06 15.37 -15.03
N VAL A 150 0.70 15.95 -15.97
CA VAL A 150 1.21 17.33 -15.89
C VAL A 150 0.04 18.33 -15.80
N ALA A 151 -0.97 18.20 -16.65
CA ALA A 151 -2.14 19.08 -16.63
C ALA A 151 -2.89 18.97 -15.30
N LYS A 152 -3.08 17.75 -14.78
CA LYS A 152 -3.74 17.50 -13.49
C LYS A 152 -2.97 18.13 -12.33
N GLN A 153 -1.64 18.11 -12.37
CA GLN A 153 -0.84 18.65 -11.27
C GLN A 153 -0.65 20.18 -11.35
N ALA A 154 -0.47 20.75 -12.54
CA ALA A 154 -0.33 22.20 -12.73
C ALA A 154 -1.65 22.95 -12.53
N CYS A 155 -2.77 22.30 -12.87
CA CYS A 155 -4.11 22.81 -12.65
C CYS A 155 -4.92 21.74 -11.95
N PRO A 156 -4.73 21.54 -10.63
CA PRO A 156 -5.53 20.60 -9.86
C PRO A 156 -6.97 20.96 -10.12
N TYR A 157 -7.67 20.03 -10.78
CA TYR A 157 -9.04 20.23 -11.20
C TYR A 157 -9.81 20.66 -9.96
N LYS A 158 -10.27 21.92 -9.95
CA LYS A 158 -11.26 22.38 -8.99
C LYS A 158 -12.55 21.71 -9.41
N GLU A 159 -12.68 20.44 -9.03
CA GLU A 159 -13.86 19.64 -9.22
C GLU A 159 -15.06 20.53 -8.88
N SER A 160 -15.97 20.70 -9.85
CA SER A 160 -17.07 21.66 -9.72
C SER A 160 -17.73 21.42 -8.36
N THR A 161 -17.56 22.37 -7.45
CA THR A 161 -17.77 22.15 -6.02
C THR A 161 -19.13 21.55 -5.74
N MET A 162 -20.15 21.84 -6.55
CA MET A 162 -21.49 21.32 -6.33
C MET A 162 -21.63 19.81 -6.56
N SER A 163 -21.09 19.23 -7.63
CA SER A 163 -21.27 17.81 -7.93
C SER A 163 -20.45 16.93 -6.98
N THR A 164 -19.21 17.33 -6.69
CA THR A 164 -18.38 16.68 -5.68
C THR A 164 -18.99 16.83 -4.30
N ARG A 165 -19.43 18.02 -3.89
CA ARG A 165 -20.10 18.21 -2.59
C ARG A 165 -21.36 17.37 -2.48
N LEU A 166 -22.19 17.29 -3.53
CA LEU A 166 -23.37 16.43 -3.54
C LEU A 166 -22.99 14.96 -3.41
N ARG A 167 -21.99 14.47 -4.16
CA ARG A 167 -21.49 13.09 -4.04
C ARG A 167 -20.93 12.81 -2.66
N THR A 168 -20.15 13.74 -2.10
CA THR A 168 -19.58 13.64 -0.75
C THR A 168 -20.67 13.63 0.31
N VAL A 169 -21.66 14.53 0.21
CA VAL A 169 -22.82 14.56 1.13
C VAL A 169 -23.62 13.27 1.01
N LEU A 170 -23.98 12.83 -0.20
CA LEU A 170 -24.69 11.57 -0.41
C LEU A 170 -23.89 10.37 0.13
N TYR A 171 -22.58 10.35 -0.09
CA TYR A 171 -21.68 9.32 0.45
C TYR A 171 -21.69 9.33 1.98
N HIS A 172 -21.58 10.50 2.61
CA HIS A 172 -21.61 10.64 4.06
C HIS A 172 -22.97 10.27 4.65
N THR A 173 -24.08 10.73 4.06
CA THR A 173 -25.44 10.37 4.49
C THR A 173 -25.66 8.87 4.38
N ARG A 174 -25.27 8.27 3.25
CA ARG A 174 -25.34 6.82 3.04
C ARG A 174 -24.47 6.06 4.04
N SER A 175 -23.23 6.52 4.27
CA SER A 175 -22.34 5.91 5.24
C SER A 175 -22.88 6.03 6.66
N ALA A 176 -23.44 7.19 7.03
CA ALA A 176 -24.06 7.41 8.33
C ALA A 176 -25.29 6.53 8.54
N LEU A 177 -26.12 6.35 7.50
CA LEU A 177 -27.24 5.41 7.51
C LEU A 177 -26.75 3.98 7.73
N PHE A 178 -25.73 3.53 7.00
CA PHE A 178 -25.17 2.19 7.20
C PHE A 178 -24.51 2.01 8.56
N ASP A 179 -23.89 3.05 9.11
CA ASP A 179 -23.34 3.01 10.47
C ASP A 179 -24.44 2.95 11.53
N PHE A 180 -25.56 3.64 11.30
CA PHE A 180 -26.74 3.56 12.16
C PHE A 180 -27.34 2.16 12.14
N LEU A 181 -27.57 1.59 10.95
CA LEU A 181 -28.04 0.21 10.80
C LEU A 181 -27.05 -0.78 11.44
N ALA A 182 -25.75 -0.59 11.22
CA ALA A 182 -24.74 -1.45 11.79
C ALA A 182 -24.73 -1.42 13.32
N ARG A 183 -24.96 -0.26 13.95
CA ARG A 183 -25.10 -0.15 15.42
C ARG A 183 -26.31 -0.91 15.96
N ILE A 184 -27.44 -0.88 15.24
CA ILE A 184 -28.67 -1.55 15.67
C ILE A 184 -28.57 -3.07 15.51
N PHE A 185 -28.04 -3.53 14.38
CA PHE A 185 -28.09 -4.94 13.98
C PHE A 185 -26.82 -5.73 14.30
N ALA A 186 -25.76 -5.09 14.78
CA ALA A 186 -24.56 -5.79 15.21
C ALA A 186 -24.86 -6.86 16.27
N LEU A 187 -23.98 -7.84 16.34
CA LEU A 187 -23.99 -8.84 17.40
C LEU A 187 -23.66 -8.14 18.73
N PRO A 188 -24.34 -8.50 19.83
CA PRO A 188 -24.06 -7.91 21.13
C PRO A 188 -22.62 -8.23 21.54
N VAL A 189 -21.92 -7.22 22.04
CA VAL A 189 -20.59 -7.38 22.61
C VAL A 189 -20.68 -7.11 24.10
N PRO A 190 -20.25 -8.04 24.97
CA PRO A 190 -20.23 -7.79 26.41
C PRO A 190 -19.39 -6.55 26.74
N PRO A 191 -19.78 -5.73 27.73
CA PRO A 191 -19.03 -4.53 28.10
C PRO A 191 -17.59 -4.86 28.54
N ASP A 192 -17.38 -6.01 29.17
CA ASP A 192 -16.08 -6.47 29.67
C ASP A 192 -15.43 -7.51 28.75
N VAL A 193 -15.69 -7.48 27.43
CA VAL A 193 -15.24 -8.54 26.51
C VAL A 193 -13.72 -8.73 26.46
N ASN A 194 -12.95 -7.66 26.73
CA ASN A 194 -11.49 -7.69 26.76
C ASN A 194 -10.91 -7.68 28.18
N ARG A 195 -11.73 -7.95 29.21
CA ARG A 195 -11.24 -8.07 30.58
C ARG A 195 -10.28 -9.26 30.68
N ASP A 196 -9.12 -9.03 31.30
CA ASP A 196 -8.16 -10.10 31.51
C ASP A 196 -8.71 -11.13 32.48
N THR A 197 -8.56 -12.40 32.12
CA THR A 197 -8.83 -13.54 32.99
C THR A 197 -7.51 -14.16 33.45
N PRO A 198 -7.49 -14.91 34.57
CA PRO A 198 -6.25 -15.52 35.07
C PRO A 198 -5.66 -16.53 34.09
N ASP A 199 -4.33 -16.66 34.08
CA ASP A 199 -3.65 -17.69 33.30
C ASP A 199 -3.95 -19.07 33.89
N THR A 200 -4.46 -19.98 33.05
CA THR A 200 -4.83 -21.33 33.49
C THR A 200 -3.66 -22.33 33.44
N ILE A 201 -2.60 -21.99 32.70
CA ILE A 201 -1.43 -22.84 32.46
C ILE A 201 -0.20 -21.95 32.46
N GLU A 202 0.81 -22.34 33.23
CA GLU A 202 2.11 -21.66 33.26
C GLU A 202 3.06 -22.34 32.27
N ILE A 203 3.35 -21.67 31.16
CA ILE A 203 4.35 -22.12 30.18
C ILE A 203 5.62 -21.32 30.48
N LEU A 204 6.67 -21.96 30.97
CA LEU A 204 7.83 -21.26 31.50
C LEU A 204 8.77 -20.76 30.40
N THR A 205 8.97 -21.55 29.34
CA THR A 205 9.94 -21.24 28.27
C THR A 205 9.37 -21.42 26.86
N ASP A 206 10.02 -20.81 25.87
CA ASP A 206 9.67 -21.02 24.45
C ASP A 206 9.85 -22.51 24.04
N GLU A 207 10.83 -23.21 24.62
CA GLU A 207 11.06 -24.63 24.36
C GLU A 207 9.88 -25.48 24.85
N ASP A 208 9.35 -25.19 26.05
CA ASP A 208 8.15 -25.85 26.57
C ASP A 208 6.97 -25.64 25.60
N ALA A 209 6.81 -24.42 25.10
CA ALA A 209 5.76 -24.10 24.12
C ALA A 209 5.95 -24.88 22.80
N PHE A 210 7.18 -25.03 22.30
CA PHE A 210 7.47 -25.82 21.10
C PHE A 210 7.22 -27.32 21.29
N GLN A 211 7.43 -27.87 22.50
CA GLN A 211 7.05 -29.25 22.77
C GLN A 211 5.54 -29.46 22.67
N LEU A 212 4.73 -28.46 23.06
CA LEU A 212 3.28 -28.53 22.92
C LEU A 212 2.81 -28.56 21.45
N PHE A 213 3.61 -28.04 20.52
CA PHE A 213 3.26 -28.08 19.08
C PHE A 213 3.28 -29.52 18.54
N LYS A 214 4.01 -30.42 19.20
CA LYS A 214 4.15 -31.83 18.82
C LYS A 214 3.01 -32.70 19.33
N LEU A 215 2.10 -32.15 20.15
CA LEU A 215 0.94 -32.90 20.64
C LEU A 215 0.04 -33.31 19.46
N PRO A 216 -0.56 -34.52 19.49
CA PRO A 216 -1.42 -34.98 18.40
C PRO A 216 -2.58 -34.02 18.09
N GLU A 217 -3.20 -33.41 19.11
CA GLU A 217 -4.25 -32.42 18.95
C GLU A 217 -3.76 -31.14 18.26
N ALA A 218 -2.59 -30.65 18.67
CA ALA A 218 -1.96 -29.46 18.09
C ALA A 218 -1.65 -29.66 16.60
N ILE A 219 -1.08 -30.82 16.25
CA ILE A 219 -0.78 -31.21 14.86
C ILE A 219 -2.08 -31.32 14.05
N ALA A 220 -3.09 -32.01 14.57
CA ALA A 220 -4.37 -32.18 13.88
C ALA A 220 -5.07 -30.83 13.63
N HIS A 221 -5.05 -29.93 14.62
CA HIS A 221 -5.61 -28.58 14.47
C HIS A 221 -4.86 -27.77 13.41
N ASN A 222 -3.52 -27.81 13.44
CA ASN A 222 -2.67 -27.14 12.46
C ASN A 222 -2.94 -27.64 11.03
N GLN A 223 -3.01 -28.96 10.85
CA GLN A 223 -3.31 -29.58 9.56
C GLN A 223 -4.71 -29.20 9.06
N HIS A 224 -5.70 -29.11 9.95
CA HIS A 224 -7.04 -28.64 9.60
C HIS A 224 -7.01 -27.19 9.11
N LEU A 225 -6.32 -26.28 9.81
CA LEU A 225 -6.17 -24.89 9.39
C LEU A 225 -5.43 -24.75 8.04
N ALA A 226 -4.43 -25.61 7.79
CA ALA A 226 -3.64 -25.58 6.56
C ALA A 226 -4.47 -25.85 5.30
N GLN A 227 -5.62 -26.53 5.43
CA GLN A 227 -6.55 -26.76 4.32
C GLN A 227 -7.11 -25.44 3.78
N TYR A 228 -7.46 -24.50 4.69
CA TYR A 228 -7.94 -23.18 4.32
C TYR A 228 -6.83 -22.28 3.78
N TRP A 229 -5.62 -22.37 4.37
CA TRP A 229 -4.47 -21.58 3.96
C TRP A 229 -4.09 -21.78 2.48
N ARG A 230 -4.16 -23.03 2.01
CA ARG A 230 -3.89 -23.39 0.61
C ARG A 230 -4.84 -22.75 -0.40
N SER A 231 -6.10 -22.50 -0.01
CA SER A 231 -7.11 -21.89 -0.88
C SER A 231 -6.90 -20.40 -1.14
N PHE A 232 -6.07 -19.71 -0.34
CA PHE A 232 -5.79 -18.28 -0.48
C PHE A 232 -4.46 -17.96 -1.18
N GLY A 233 -3.91 -18.90 -1.97
CA GLY A 233 -2.68 -18.66 -2.72
C GLY A 233 -1.42 -18.58 -1.84
N GLY A 234 -1.48 -19.06 -0.59
CA GLY A 234 -0.30 -19.17 0.26
C GLY A 234 0.80 -20.01 -0.40
N ILE A 235 2.05 -19.63 -0.21
CA ILE A 235 3.21 -20.39 -0.69
C ILE A 235 3.14 -21.80 -0.10
N LYS A 236 3.19 -22.84 -0.96
CA LYS A 236 3.01 -24.27 -0.62
C LYS A 236 3.83 -24.79 0.58
N ALA A 237 4.88 -24.07 0.99
CA ALA A 237 5.86 -24.49 1.99
C ALA A 237 5.54 -24.09 3.44
N LEU A 238 4.56 -23.21 3.69
CA LEU A 238 4.28 -22.73 5.04
C LEU A 238 3.13 -23.52 5.67
N GLN A 239 3.41 -24.25 6.75
CA GLN A 239 2.40 -24.84 7.64
C GLN A 239 1.46 -23.72 8.15
N ALA A 240 0.22 -24.05 8.50
CA ALA A 240 -0.66 -23.05 9.11
C ALA A 240 0.05 -22.45 10.34
N PRO A 241 -0.11 -21.16 10.64
CA PRO A 241 0.74 -20.55 11.63
C PRO A 241 0.37 -20.92 13.06
N ALA A 242 -0.69 -21.69 13.34
CA ALA A 242 -1.24 -21.85 14.69
C ALA A 242 -1.50 -23.31 15.11
N TRP A 243 -1.28 -23.58 16.41
CA TRP A 243 -1.39 -24.87 17.07
C TRP A 243 -2.28 -24.74 18.31
N LYS A 244 -3.27 -25.64 18.45
CA LYS A 244 -4.07 -25.73 19.69
C LYS A 244 -3.29 -26.52 20.73
N ILE A 245 -2.68 -25.81 21.68
CA ILE A 245 -1.75 -26.39 22.66
C ILE A 245 -2.43 -26.79 23.98
N ALA A 246 -3.65 -26.31 24.21
CA ALA A 246 -4.50 -26.70 25.34
C ALA A 246 -5.99 -26.49 24.98
N PRO A 247 -6.95 -26.98 25.80
CA PRO A 247 -8.37 -26.77 25.53
C PRO A 247 -8.78 -25.30 25.35
N THR A 248 -8.11 -24.39 26.07
CA THR A 248 -8.37 -22.95 26.10
C THR A 248 -7.25 -22.11 25.49
N LEU A 249 -6.20 -22.72 24.92
CA LEU A 249 -5.03 -21.98 24.42
C LEU A 249 -4.65 -22.37 22.99
N ILE A 250 -4.29 -21.36 22.22
CA ILE A 250 -3.67 -21.49 20.91
C ILE A 250 -2.31 -20.81 20.93
N ALA A 251 -1.34 -21.36 20.21
CA ALA A 251 0.01 -20.82 20.11
C ALA A 251 0.47 -20.76 18.65
N LYS A 252 1.37 -19.82 18.38
CA LYS A 252 1.99 -19.65 17.07
C LYS A 252 3.36 -18.99 17.19
N HIS A 253 4.14 -19.05 16.11
CA HIS A 253 5.33 -18.22 16.00
C HIS A 253 4.94 -16.74 16.11
N ILE A 254 5.65 -16.00 16.95
CA ILE A 254 5.36 -14.58 17.16
C ILE A 254 5.80 -13.75 15.95
N SER A 255 4.87 -12.94 15.43
CA SER A 255 5.22 -11.84 14.52
C SER A 255 5.73 -10.64 15.34
N PRO A 256 6.74 -9.88 14.87
CA PRO A 256 7.38 -8.80 15.63
C PRO A 256 6.43 -7.75 16.22
N PHE A 257 5.22 -7.61 15.66
CA PHE A 257 4.27 -6.57 16.07
C PHE A 257 2.93 -7.11 16.55
N GLU A 258 2.71 -8.42 16.46
CA GLU A 258 1.39 -9.00 16.71
C GLU A 258 0.95 -8.84 18.17
N ARG A 259 1.85 -9.11 19.11
CA ARG A 259 1.58 -8.95 20.54
C ARG A 259 1.16 -7.52 20.87
N ASP A 260 1.97 -6.56 20.44
CA ASP A 260 1.74 -5.15 20.76
C ASP A 260 0.48 -4.61 20.09
N ASN A 261 0.23 -4.96 18.83
CA ASN A 261 -1.02 -4.61 18.16
C ASN A 261 -2.24 -5.22 18.88
N THR A 262 -2.14 -6.47 19.33
CA THR A 262 -3.24 -7.14 20.05
C THR A 262 -3.52 -6.46 21.38
N LEU A 263 -2.48 -6.19 22.19
CA LEU A 263 -2.61 -5.49 23.46
C LEU A 263 -3.17 -4.07 23.27
N PHE A 264 -2.73 -3.37 22.23
CA PHE A 264 -3.24 -2.04 21.89
C PHE A 264 -4.72 -2.07 21.53
N ILE A 265 -5.15 -2.96 20.63
CA ILE A 265 -6.57 -3.06 20.23
C ILE A 265 -7.45 -3.47 21.42
N ARG A 266 -7.01 -4.41 22.27
CA ARG A 266 -7.75 -4.81 23.47
C ARG A 266 -7.97 -3.65 24.44
N SER A 267 -6.96 -2.82 24.64
CA SER A 267 -7.01 -1.70 25.59
C SER A 267 -7.72 -0.46 25.06
N HIS A 268 -7.79 -0.28 23.74
CA HIS A 268 -8.34 0.94 23.12
C HIS A 268 -9.68 0.71 22.42
N THR A 269 -10.18 -0.52 22.38
CA THR A 269 -11.43 -0.84 21.68
C THR A 269 -12.25 -1.89 22.41
N ASN A 270 -13.54 -1.93 22.08
CA ASN A 270 -14.45 -3.02 22.48
C ASN A 270 -14.54 -4.11 21.40
N ILE A 271 -13.58 -4.19 20.47
CA ILE A 271 -13.53 -5.33 19.54
C ILE A 271 -13.11 -6.55 20.37
N PRO A 272 -13.87 -7.66 20.35
CA PRO A 272 -13.48 -8.91 21.02
C PRO A 272 -12.19 -9.43 20.40
N VAL A 273 -11.11 -9.42 21.17
CA VAL A 273 -9.80 -9.89 20.74
C VAL A 273 -9.29 -10.87 21.78
N PRO A 274 -8.86 -12.10 21.42
CA PRO A 274 -8.36 -13.08 22.39
C PRO A 274 -7.24 -12.52 23.28
N GLN A 275 -7.24 -12.84 24.57
CA GLN A 275 -6.21 -12.36 25.49
C GLN A 275 -4.84 -12.97 25.14
N PRO A 276 -3.79 -12.16 24.91
CA PRO A 276 -2.42 -12.65 24.88
C PRO A 276 -2.03 -13.26 26.24
N ARG A 277 -1.41 -14.43 26.21
CA ARG A 277 -0.97 -15.20 27.39
C ARG A 277 0.54 -15.33 27.35
N CYS A 278 1.15 -15.62 28.52
CA CYS A 278 2.57 -15.92 28.62
C CYS A 278 3.45 -14.84 27.94
N LEU A 279 3.26 -13.57 28.34
CA LEU A 279 3.91 -12.41 27.70
C LEU A 279 5.45 -12.43 27.78
N HIS A 280 6.01 -13.25 28.67
CA HIS A 280 7.44 -13.45 28.85
C HIS A 280 8.11 -14.29 27.75
N LEU A 281 7.33 -15.01 26.93
CA LEU A 281 7.85 -15.78 25.80
C LEU A 281 8.36 -14.85 24.70
N ASN A 282 9.41 -15.24 23.96
CA ASN A 282 10.03 -14.37 22.96
C ASN A 282 9.88 -14.86 21.52
N GLN A 283 9.59 -16.15 21.32
CA GLN A 283 9.47 -16.78 20.01
C GLN A 283 8.06 -17.30 19.74
N VAL A 284 7.29 -17.51 20.81
CA VAL A 284 5.91 -17.99 20.72
C VAL A 284 4.92 -16.93 21.21
N TYR A 285 3.89 -16.72 20.41
CA TYR A 285 2.70 -15.96 20.77
C TYR A 285 1.60 -16.93 21.20
N VAL A 286 1.24 -16.89 22.49
CA VAL A 286 0.14 -17.67 23.06
C VAL A 286 -1.05 -16.75 23.26
N SER A 287 -2.25 -17.25 22.95
CA SER A 287 -3.50 -16.53 23.20
C SER A 287 -4.64 -17.49 23.52
N GLU A 288 -5.77 -16.95 23.97
CA GLU A 288 -6.97 -17.74 24.19
C GLU A 288 -7.47 -18.41 22.91
N PHE A 289 -7.80 -19.69 23.01
CA PHE A 289 -8.50 -20.41 21.96
C PHE A 289 -9.99 -20.06 22.00
N VAL A 290 -10.52 -19.54 20.89
CA VAL A 290 -11.94 -19.26 20.74
C VAL A 290 -12.62 -20.49 20.15
N PRO A 291 -13.46 -21.22 20.92
CA PRO A 291 -14.18 -22.37 20.39
C PRO A 291 -15.20 -21.93 19.35
N GLY A 292 -15.29 -22.67 18.24
CA GLY A 292 -16.28 -22.39 17.20
C GLY A 292 -15.85 -22.88 15.82
N ARG A 293 -16.67 -22.54 14.82
CA ARG A 293 -16.34 -22.74 13.40
C ARG A 293 -15.84 -21.42 12.83
N MET A 294 -14.80 -21.48 11.98
CA MET A 294 -14.34 -20.31 11.23
C MET A 294 -15.50 -19.75 10.40
N LEU A 295 -15.64 -18.42 10.36
CA LEU A 295 -16.69 -17.75 9.59
C LEU A 295 -16.69 -18.19 8.13
N LEU A 296 -15.51 -18.36 7.54
CA LEU A 296 -15.32 -18.87 6.18
C LEU A 296 -15.96 -20.25 5.97
N ALA A 297 -15.82 -21.16 6.94
CA ALA A 297 -16.31 -22.53 6.82
C ALA A 297 -17.82 -22.64 7.05
N CYS A 298 -18.44 -21.67 7.74
CA CYS A 298 -19.85 -21.72 8.08
C CYS A 298 -20.71 -20.67 7.36
N TRP A 299 -20.13 -19.74 6.59
CA TRP A 299 -20.82 -18.61 5.96
C TRP A 299 -22.11 -19.03 5.24
N ASP A 300 -22.03 -20.02 4.35
CA ASP A 300 -23.16 -20.48 3.54
C ASP A 300 -24.22 -21.24 4.34
N SER A 301 -23.86 -21.71 5.54
CA SER A 301 -24.81 -22.36 6.46
C SER A 301 -25.56 -21.36 7.36
N LEU A 302 -25.12 -20.09 7.39
CA LEU A 302 -25.78 -19.05 8.16
C LEU A 302 -27.04 -18.57 7.41
N SER A 303 -28.10 -18.24 8.15
CA SER A 303 -29.25 -17.56 7.56
C SER A 303 -28.83 -16.19 7.01
N TRP A 304 -29.55 -15.70 6.00
CA TRP A 304 -29.33 -14.37 5.43
C TRP A 304 -29.32 -13.27 6.51
N PHE A 305 -30.18 -13.40 7.53
CA PHE A 305 -30.27 -12.44 8.62
C PHE A 305 -29.03 -12.49 9.51
N THR A 306 -28.52 -13.68 9.82
CA THR A 306 -27.27 -13.83 10.57
C THR A 306 -26.07 -13.29 9.78
N GLN A 307 -25.98 -13.58 8.48
CA GLN A 307 -24.96 -13.00 7.59
C GLN A 307 -25.01 -11.46 7.61
N PHE A 308 -26.21 -10.87 7.54
CA PHE A 308 -26.42 -9.43 7.64
C PHE A 308 -25.92 -8.86 8.98
N ARG A 309 -26.23 -9.52 10.10
CA ARG A 309 -25.74 -9.11 11.43
C ARG A 309 -24.22 -9.20 11.56
N VAL A 310 -23.61 -10.24 10.97
CA VAL A 310 -22.14 -10.38 10.90
C VAL A 310 -21.54 -9.22 10.09
N ALA A 311 -22.10 -8.90 8.93
CA ALA A 311 -21.65 -7.77 8.10
C ALA A 311 -21.77 -6.42 8.85
N CYS A 312 -22.86 -6.20 9.57
CA CYS A 312 -23.05 -5.04 10.45
C CYS A 312 -21.96 -4.96 11.54
N THR A 313 -21.66 -6.10 12.17
CA THR A 313 -20.63 -6.19 13.21
C THR A 313 -19.24 -5.85 12.65
N LEU A 314 -18.86 -6.45 11.51
CA LEU A 314 -17.59 -6.17 10.84
C LEU A 314 -17.47 -4.71 10.40
N ARG A 315 -18.56 -4.10 9.92
CA ARG A 315 -18.59 -2.67 9.58
C ARG A 315 -18.26 -1.80 10.80
N ASN A 316 -18.85 -2.10 11.96
CA ASN A 316 -18.54 -1.39 13.20
C ASN A 316 -17.06 -1.57 13.61
N TYR A 317 -16.52 -2.78 13.50
CA TYR A 317 -15.11 -3.04 13.80
C TYR A 317 -14.19 -2.24 12.87
N VAL A 318 -14.44 -2.23 11.56
CA VAL A 318 -13.67 -1.42 10.59
C VAL A 318 -13.78 0.07 10.90
N LYS A 319 -14.95 0.55 11.31
CA LYS A 319 -15.14 1.95 11.73
C LYS A 319 -14.30 2.29 12.96
N ILE A 320 -14.31 1.44 13.98
CA ILE A 320 -13.51 1.61 15.19
C ILE A 320 -12.02 1.62 14.82
N MET A 321 -11.54 0.65 14.04
CA MET A 321 -10.14 0.62 13.60
C MET A 321 -9.74 1.86 12.80
N ARG A 322 -10.62 2.40 11.94
CA ARG A 322 -10.37 3.65 11.20
C ARG A 322 -10.31 4.90 12.08
N SER A 323 -10.91 4.86 13.27
CA SER A 323 -10.81 5.97 14.23
C SER A 323 -9.48 5.97 14.99
N LEU A 324 -8.74 4.86 14.96
CA LEU A 324 -7.39 4.77 15.52
C LEU A 324 -6.41 5.39 14.52
N THR A 325 -6.09 6.67 14.72
CA THR A 325 -5.24 7.45 13.82
C THR A 325 -3.80 7.53 14.33
N ARG A 326 -2.86 7.69 13.40
CA ARG A 326 -1.44 7.97 13.64
C ARG A 326 -0.82 8.67 12.45
N ASP A 327 0.34 9.29 12.67
CA ASP A 327 1.04 10.04 11.64
C ASP A 327 1.68 9.14 10.58
N ILE A 328 2.07 7.93 10.96
CA ILE A 328 2.80 6.96 10.11
C ILE A 328 1.97 5.67 9.93
N PRO A 329 1.73 5.20 8.70
CA PRO A 329 1.07 3.92 8.46
C PRO A 329 1.80 2.74 9.12
N GLY A 330 1.06 1.68 9.49
CA GLY A 330 1.61 0.40 9.95
C GLY A 330 1.41 0.10 11.43
N SER A 331 2.27 -0.73 12.02
CA SER A 331 2.16 -1.30 13.37
C SER A 331 2.37 -0.29 14.50
N VAL A 332 1.82 -0.59 15.70
CA VAL A 332 1.84 0.33 16.86
C VAL A 332 3.22 0.77 17.29
N ASN A 333 4.23 -0.07 17.12
CA ASN A 333 5.58 0.14 17.64
C ASN A 333 6.65 0.38 16.57
N GLY A 334 6.26 0.69 15.33
CA GLY A 334 7.28 0.96 14.32
C GLY A 334 6.82 1.14 12.89
N GLY A 335 5.52 1.34 12.62
CA GLY A 335 5.05 1.69 11.27
C GLY A 335 5.27 0.60 10.20
N HIS A 336 5.65 -0.61 10.60
CA HIS A 336 5.82 -1.72 9.68
C HIS A 336 4.46 -2.34 9.36
N ILE A 337 4.32 -2.82 8.14
CA ILE A 337 3.12 -3.46 7.63
C ILE A 337 3.44 -4.92 7.39
N TYR A 338 2.58 -5.77 7.97
CA TYR A 338 2.69 -7.20 7.91
C TYR A 338 1.32 -7.79 7.58
N GLY A 339 1.30 -8.87 6.82
CA GLY A 339 0.10 -9.59 6.45
C GLY A 339 0.26 -10.34 5.14
N GLN A 340 -0.64 -11.29 4.88
CA GLN A 340 -0.54 -12.22 3.76
C GLN A 340 -0.41 -11.55 2.38
N ILE A 341 -1.12 -10.43 2.16
CA ILE A 341 -1.02 -9.66 0.90
C ILE A 341 0.28 -8.84 0.79
N PHE A 342 1.08 -8.81 1.86
CA PHE A 342 2.30 -8.04 2.03
C PHE A 342 3.55 -8.93 2.20
N GLU A 343 3.40 -10.26 2.14
CA GLU A 343 4.46 -11.27 2.38
C GLU A 343 5.40 -11.49 1.18
N MET A 344 5.53 -10.53 0.26
CA MET A 344 6.64 -10.59 -0.70
C MET A 344 7.97 -10.33 0.01
N PRO A 345 9.05 -11.10 -0.27
CA PRO A 345 10.33 -10.91 0.38
C PRO A 345 10.92 -9.51 0.11
N PRO A 346 11.53 -8.84 1.11
CA PRO A 346 11.85 -9.34 2.45
C PRO A 346 10.91 -8.81 3.55
N LEU A 347 10.11 -9.72 4.12
CA LEU A 347 9.73 -9.92 5.53
C LEU A 347 9.13 -8.80 6.40
N CYS A 348 9.21 -7.50 6.09
CA CYS A 348 8.48 -6.42 6.76
C CYS A 348 8.51 -5.18 5.86
N ASN A 349 7.36 -4.58 5.54
CA ASN A 349 7.32 -3.40 4.68
C ASN A 349 7.13 -2.12 5.50
N GLY A 350 7.85 -1.05 5.16
CA GLY A 350 7.90 0.18 5.95
C GLY A 350 9.10 0.23 6.92
N PRO A 351 9.13 1.18 7.87
CA PRO A 351 8.12 2.21 8.12
C PRO A 351 7.95 3.14 6.92
N PHE A 352 6.70 3.44 6.58
CA PHE A 352 6.39 4.41 5.54
C PHE A 352 6.39 5.81 6.14
N ARG A 353 7.22 6.71 5.63
CA ARG A 353 7.28 8.09 6.16
C ARG A 353 5.94 8.83 6.08
N THR A 354 5.08 8.46 5.13
CA THR A 354 3.76 9.08 4.93
C THR A 354 2.73 8.05 4.44
N ALA A 355 1.45 8.34 4.64
CA ALA A 355 0.33 7.59 4.06
C ALA A 355 0.36 7.55 2.52
N GLU A 356 0.86 8.61 1.89
CA GLU A 356 1.02 8.69 0.43
C GLU A 356 2.02 7.65 -0.08
N ILE A 357 3.18 7.51 0.58
CA ILE A 357 4.18 6.51 0.20
C ILE A 357 3.63 5.09 0.40
N PHE A 358 2.92 4.84 1.50
CA PHE A 358 2.25 3.56 1.71
C PHE A 358 1.19 3.26 0.64
N GLN A 359 0.36 4.23 0.27
CA GLN A 359 -0.64 4.04 -0.79
C GLN A 359 0.04 3.71 -2.13
N ASN A 360 1.09 4.45 -2.48
CA ASN A 360 1.86 4.21 -3.70
C ASN A 360 2.47 2.81 -3.73
N TRP A 361 3.01 2.35 -2.60
CA TRP A 361 3.50 0.99 -2.43
C TRP A 361 2.40 -0.05 -2.68
N PHE A 362 1.23 0.17 -2.09
CA PHE A 362 0.08 -0.71 -2.23
C PHE A 362 -0.39 -0.80 -3.69
N GLU A 363 -0.52 0.35 -4.36
CA GLU A 363 -0.88 0.42 -5.78
C GLU A 363 0.13 -0.35 -6.65
N TYR A 364 1.43 -0.19 -6.37
CA TYR A 364 2.48 -0.97 -7.03
C TYR A 364 2.29 -2.48 -6.84
N LEU A 365 2.08 -2.95 -5.61
CA LEU A 365 1.84 -4.38 -5.35
C LEU A 365 0.62 -4.90 -6.11
N THR A 366 -0.47 -4.14 -6.16
CA THR A 366 -1.70 -4.54 -6.88
C THR A 366 -1.56 -4.53 -8.40
N HIS A 367 -0.56 -3.84 -8.96
CA HIS A 367 -0.30 -3.79 -10.40
C HIS A 367 0.77 -4.78 -10.86
N VAL A 368 1.68 -5.19 -9.98
CA VAL A 368 2.77 -6.12 -10.29
C VAL A 368 2.46 -7.56 -9.89
N GLY A 369 1.64 -7.78 -8.85
CA GLY A 369 1.09 -9.11 -8.53
C GLY A 369 0.10 -9.58 -9.58
#